data_AF-A0A2K3JTE1-F1
#
_entry.id   AF-A0A2K3JTE1-F1
#
_cell.length_a   1.000
_cell.length_b   1.000
_cell.length_c   1.000
_cell.angle_alpha   90.00
_cell.angle_beta   90.00
_cell.angle_gamma   90.00
#
_symmetry.space_group_name_H-M   'P 1'
#
loop_
_entity.id
_entity.type
_entity.pdbx_description
1 polymer ?
#
loop_
_entity_poly.entity_id
_entity_poly.type
_entity_poly.pdbx_seq_one_letter_code
_entity_poly.pdbx_strand_id
1 'polypeptide(L)'
;RNLTAALLGFDDYIPSYASASDDAILKGVNYASAAAGIREETGRQLGSRITFSGQVQNYQNTVSQVVNLLGTEDQASNYLNKCIYSIGLGSNDYLNNYFMPQFYDTGSQYTPEEYADDLIQSYTEQLR
;
A
#
# COMPACT_ATOMS: atom_id res chain seq x y z
N ARG A 1 16.67 -4.51 0.73
CA ARG A 1 17.08 -3.21 1.29
C ARG A 1 16.06 -2.16 0.86
N ASN A 2 15.33 -1.55 1.80
CA ASN A 2 14.46 -0.42 1.49
C ASN A 2 15.34 0.85 1.50
N LEU A 3 15.64 1.40 0.32
CA LEU A 3 16.55 2.55 0.16
C LEU A 3 15.99 3.81 0.83
N THR A 4 14.66 3.96 0.88
CA THR A 4 13.99 5.13 1.46
C THR A 4 14.14 5.18 2.98
N ALA A 5 14.06 4.03 3.68
CA ALA A 5 14.22 3.97 5.13
C ALA A 5 15.65 4.37 5.58
N ALA A 6 16.67 3.90 4.85
CA ALA A 6 18.06 4.26 5.13
C ALA A 6 18.33 5.76 4.91
N LEU A 7 17.70 6.37 3.90
CA LEU A 7 17.83 7.82 3.64
C LEU A 7 17.13 8.68 4.71
N LEU A 8 16.12 8.15 5.39
CA LEU A 8 15.41 8.81 6.49
C LEU A 8 16.07 8.57 7.86
N GLY A 9 17.24 7.91 7.91
CA GLY A 9 18.00 7.68 9.14
C GLY A 9 17.49 6.53 10.00
N PHE A 10 16.68 5.62 9.46
CA PHE A 10 16.33 4.39 10.16
C PHE A 10 17.51 3.41 10.10
N ASP A 11 18.00 3.01 11.27
CA ASP A 11 19.13 2.09 11.41
C ASP A 11 18.79 0.65 10.98
N ASP A 12 17.50 0.28 11.08
CA ASP A 12 16.99 -1.07 10.86
C ASP A 12 16.16 -1.23 9.58
N TYR A 13 16.17 -2.46 9.04
CA TYR A 13 15.29 -2.82 7.93
C TYR A 13 13.84 -2.92 8.38
N ILE A 14 12.94 -2.21 7.68
CA ILE A 14 11.50 -2.31 7.90
C ILE A 14 10.99 -3.67 7.38
N PRO A 15 10.49 -4.57 8.24
CA PRO A 15 10.04 -5.89 7.83
C PRO A 15 8.76 -5.83 6.99
N SER A 16 8.55 -6.85 6.17
CA SER A 16 7.26 -7.02 5.48
C SER A 16 6.15 -7.34 6.48
N TYR A 17 4.90 -6.93 6.18
CA TYR A 17 3.74 -7.23 7.03
C TYR A 17 3.63 -8.72 7.38
N ALA A 18 3.87 -9.61 6.41
CA ALA A 18 3.79 -11.07 6.61
C ALA A 18 4.85 -11.63 7.59
N SER A 19 5.90 -10.85 7.89
CA SER A 19 7.02 -11.24 8.76
C SER A 19 7.13 -10.38 10.02
N ALA A 20 6.24 -9.40 10.21
CA ALA A 20 6.33 -8.47 11.33
C ALA A 20 5.84 -9.14 12.63
N SER A 21 6.65 -9.03 13.69
CA SER A 21 6.21 -9.34 15.06
C SER A 21 5.55 -8.14 15.71
N ASP A 22 4.87 -8.35 16.84
CA ASP A 22 4.22 -7.31 17.64
C ASP A 22 5.18 -6.15 17.99
N ASP A 23 6.42 -6.45 18.38
CA ASP A 23 7.44 -5.43 18.65
C ASP A 23 7.90 -4.68 17.39
N ALA A 24 7.88 -5.35 16.24
CA ALA A 24 8.29 -4.74 14.98
C ALA A 24 7.24 -3.77 14.46
N ILE A 25 5.95 -4.01 14.76
CA ILE A 25 4.84 -3.14 14.39
C ILE A 25 4.99 -1.72 14.95
N LEU A 26 5.55 -1.59 16.16
CA LEU A 26 5.83 -0.27 16.74
C LEU A 26 6.99 0.43 16.02
N LYS A 27 7.94 -0.29 15.42
CA LYS A 27 9.12 0.29 14.76
C LYS A 27 8.89 0.66 13.29
N GLY A 28 7.95 -0.02 12.64
CA GLY A 28 7.56 0.22 11.25
C GLY A 28 7.30 -1.07 10.49
N VAL A 29 6.41 -1.01 9.50
CA VAL A 29 6.00 -2.17 8.71
C VAL A 29 5.90 -1.80 7.23
N ASN A 30 6.34 -2.70 6.36
CA ASN A 30 6.23 -2.57 4.91
C ASN A 30 5.05 -3.40 4.37
N TYR A 31 4.04 -2.72 3.86
CA TYR A 31 2.85 -3.32 3.28
C TYR A 31 2.95 -3.52 1.77
N ALA A 32 4.00 -3.00 1.12
CA ALA A 32 4.11 -3.02 -0.34
C ALA A 32 4.12 -4.46 -0.88
N SER A 33 3.32 -4.69 -1.91
CA SER A 33 3.30 -5.92 -2.68
C SER A 33 3.80 -5.67 -4.10
N ALA A 34 4.63 -6.58 -4.60
CA ALA A 34 4.97 -6.60 -6.02
C ALA A 34 3.71 -6.74 -6.87
N ALA A 35 3.75 -6.19 -8.09
CA ALA A 35 2.66 -6.18 -9.07
C ALA A 35 1.34 -5.50 -8.63
N ALA A 36 1.26 -4.97 -7.41
CA ALA A 36 0.05 -4.28 -6.94
C ALA A 36 -0.17 -2.96 -7.70
N GLY A 37 -1.43 -2.67 -7.96
CA GLY A 37 -1.90 -1.37 -8.42
C GLY A 37 -2.99 -0.83 -7.52
N ILE A 38 -3.46 0.36 -7.89
CA ILE A 38 -4.61 1.04 -7.30
C ILE A 38 -5.89 0.27 -7.66
N ARG A 39 -6.04 -0.12 -8.94
CA ARG A 39 -7.18 -0.93 -9.38
C ARG A 39 -7.03 -2.37 -8.93
N GLU A 40 -8.14 -2.97 -8.56
CA GLU A 40 -8.16 -4.33 -8.00
C GLU A 40 -7.65 -5.37 -8.99
N GLU A 41 -7.91 -5.23 -10.29
CA GLU A 41 -7.48 -6.18 -11.30
C GLU A 41 -6.01 -6.04 -11.71
N THR A 42 -5.35 -4.91 -11.40
CA THR A 42 -3.97 -4.64 -11.82
C THR A 42 -3.01 -5.75 -11.38
N GLY A 43 -2.16 -6.17 -12.33
CA GLY A 43 -1.10 -7.16 -12.09
C GLY A 43 -1.58 -8.59 -11.81
N ARG A 44 -2.89 -8.88 -11.89
CA ARG A 44 -3.45 -10.22 -11.62
C ARG A 44 -2.82 -11.32 -12.47
N GLN A 45 -2.44 -11.03 -13.72
CA GLN A 45 -1.79 -12.01 -14.60
C GLN A 45 -0.43 -12.49 -14.08
N LEU A 46 0.25 -11.72 -13.23
CA LEU A 46 1.54 -12.07 -12.62
C LEU A 46 1.41 -12.99 -11.40
N GLY A 47 0.19 -13.39 -11.04
CA GLY A 47 -0.11 -14.25 -9.90
C GLY A 47 -0.63 -13.49 -8.68
N SER A 48 -0.39 -14.06 -7.50
CA SER A 48 -0.89 -13.52 -6.23
C SER A 48 -0.21 -12.19 -5.89
N ARG A 49 -1.02 -11.23 -5.46
CA ARG A 49 -0.59 -9.89 -5.01
C ARG A 49 -1.58 -9.34 -3.99
N ILE A 50 -1.09 -8.51 -3.08
CA ILE A 50 -1.92 -7.73 -2.17
C ILE A 50 -2.21 -6.39 -2.84
N THR A 51 -3.48 -6.18 -3.25
CA THR A 51 -3.93 -4.94 -3.89
C THR A 51 -3.80 -3.76 -2.93
N PHE A 52 -3.85 -2.52 -3.42
CA PHE A 52 -3.69 -1.38 -2.54
C PHE A 52 -4.74 -1.36 -1.41
N SER A 53 -6.02 -1.66 -1.70
CA SER A 53 -7.05 -1.85 -0.66
C SER A 53 -6.64 -2.90 0.38
N GLY A 54 -6.05 -4.02 -0.05
CA GLY A 54 -5.52 -5.04 0.86
C GLY A 54 -4.33 -4.54 1.69
N GLN A 55 -3.47 -3.68 1.14
CA GLN A 55 -2.36 -3.07 1.87
C GLN A 55 -2.88 -2.10 2.93
N VAL A 56 -3.90 -1.30 2.61
CA VAL A 56 -4.60 -0.43 3.56
C VAL A 56 -5.28 -1.26 4.66
N GLN A 57 -5.94 -2.36 4.31
CA GLN A 57 -6.56 -3.26 5.30
C GLN A 57 -5.52 -3.87 6.25
N ASN A 58 -4.37 -4.29 5.73
CA ASN A 58 -3.26 -4.77 6.58
C ASN A 58 -2.76 -3.67 7.52
N TYR A 59 -2.68 -2.43 7.04
CA TYR A 59 -2.36 -1.29 7.89
C TYR A 59 -3.43 -1.03 8.96
N GLN A 60 -4.72 -1.10 8.64
CA GLN A 60 -5.81 -0.99 9.62
C GLN A 60 -5.71 -2.07 10.71
N ASN A 61 -5.38 -3.32 10.33
CA ASN A 61 -5.12 -4.38 11.29
C ASN A 61 -3.95 -4.04 12.23
N THR A 62 -2.87 -3.48 11.68
CA THR A 62 -1.74 -2.99 12.47
C THR A 62 -2.18 -1.88 13.44
N VAL A 63 -3.02 -0.93 13.01
CA VAL A 63 -3.56 0.12 13.90
C VAL A 63 -4.32 -0.52 15.08
N SER A 64 -5.19 -1.50 14.82
CA SER A 64 -5.89 -2.23 15.89
C SER A 64 -4.93 -2.94 16.86
N GLN A 65 -3.83 -3.51 16.35
CA GLN A 65 -2.80 -4.12 17.20
C GLN A 65 -2.05 -3.08 18.05
N VAL A 66 -1.72 -1.92 17.47
CA VAL A 66 -1.11 -0.80 18.21
C VAL A 66 -2.04 -0.30 19.31
N VAL A 67 -3.35 -0.21 19.07
CA VAL A 67 -4.34 0.14 20.12
C VAL A 67 -4.28 -0.87 21.27
N ASN A 68 -4.26 -2.18 20.96
CA ASN A 68 -4.19 -3.22 21.98
C ASN A 68 -2.88 -3.17 22.78
N LEU A 69 -1.75 -2.86 22.13
CA LEU A 69 -0.44 -2.78 22.77
C LEU A 69 -0.29 -1.53 23.65
N LEU A 70 -0.82 -0.39 23.20
CA LEU A 70 -0.70 0.89 23.90
C LEU A 70 -1.84 1.15 24.89
N GLY A 71 -2.94 0.40 24.79
CA GLY A 71 -4.05 0.35 25.75
C GLY A 71 -5.23 1.27 25.44
N THR A 72 -5.05 2.34 24.67
CA THR A 72 -6.14 3.25 24.29
C THR A 72 -5.99 3.78 22.86
N GLU A 73 -7.10 4.16 22.25
CA GLU A 73 -7.12 4.81 20.93
C GLU A 73 -6.37 6.14 20.94
N ASP A 74 -6.48 6.94 22.00
CA ASP A 74 -5.78 8.21 22.14
C ASP A 74 -4.25 8.02 22.15
N GLN A 75 -3.75 7.02 22.87
CA GLN A 75 -2.32 6.72 22.90
C GLN A 75 -1.83 6.21 21.54
N ALA A 76 -2.60 5.36 20.87
CA ALA A 76 -2.30 4.88 19.53
C ALA A 76 -2.30 6.00 18.50
N SER A 77 -3.30 6.88 18.51
CA SER A 77 -3.37 8.06 17.63
C SER A 77 -2.16 8.98 17.85
N ASN A 78 -1.84 9.31 19.11
CA ASN A 78 -0.67 10.11 19.45
C ASN A 78 0.66 9.46 19.01
N TYR A 79 0.72 8.13 18.98
CA TYR A 79 1.86 7.39 18.48
C TYR A 79 1.96 7.46 16.95
N LEU A 80 0.88 7.09 16.26
CA LEU A 80 0.80 7.03 14.79
C LEU A 80 0.96 8.40 14.12
N ASN A 81 0.60 9.49 14.81
CA ASN A 81 0.82 10.87 14.35
C ASN A 81 2.30 11.26 14.25
N LYS A 82 3.21 10.47 14.83
CA LYS A 82 4.67 10.66 14.73
C LYS A 82 5.29 9.82 13.60
N CYS A 83 4.53 8.91 13.01
CA CYS A 83 5.00 8.04 11.93
C CYS A 83 5.09 8.80 10.60
N ILE A 84 6.00 8.33 9.73
CA ILE A 84 6.10 8.78 8.35
C ILE A 84 5.49 7.70 7.46
N TYR A 85 4.61 8.10 6.54
CA TYR A 85 3.98 7.21 5.57
C TYR A 85 4.55 7.51 4.18
N SER A 86 4.97 6.47 3.48
CA SER A 86 5.45 6.56 2.10
C SER A 86 4.70 5.55 1.24
N ILE A 87 4.02 6.04 0.20
CA ILE A 87 3.20 5.23 -0.70
C ILE A 87 3.67 5.53 -2.12
N GLY A 88 3.97 4.47 -2.89
CA GLY A 88 4.37 4.56 -4.29
C GLY A 88 3.58 3.55 -5.12
N LEU A 89 2.63 4.03 -5.91
CA LEU A 89 1.68 3.24 -6.68
C LEU A 89 1.34 3.92 -8.02
N GLY A 90 0.61 3.24 -8.90
CA GLY A 90 0.16 3.74 -10.20
C GLY A 90 0.97 3.21 -11.39
N SER A 91 2.27 2.92 -11.23
CA SER A 91 3.08 2.43 -12.36
C SER A 91 2.61 1.08 -12.90
N ASN A 92 2.17 0.17 -12.03
CA ASN A 92 1.61 -1.11 -12.45
C ASN A 92 0.24 -0.96 -13.09
N ASP A 93 -0.55 0.06 -12.72
CA ASP A 93 -1.84 0.33 -13.36
C ASP A 93 -1.65 0.69 -14.84
N TYR A 94 -0.54 1.33 -15.21
CA TYR A 94 -0.20 1.50 -16.63
C TYR A 94 0.48 0.27 -17.24
N LEU A 95 1.56 -0.23 -16.64
CA LEU A 95 2.40 -1.27 -17.25
C LEU A 95 1.77 -2.67 -17.24
N ASN A 96 1.02 -2.98 -16.18
CA ASN A 96 0.46 -4.30 -15.90
C ASN A 96 -1.08 -4.28 -15.89
N ASN A 97 -1.67 -3.27 -16.52
CA ASN A 97 -3.10 -3.15 -16.77
C ASN A 97 -3.41 -2.35 -18.06
N TYR A 98 -3.36 -1.01 -18.05
CA TYR A 98 -3.81 -0.15 -19.15
C TYR A 98 -3.16 -0.46 -20.51
N PHE A 99 -1.84 -0.65 -20.54
CA PHE A 99 -1.08 -0.99 -21.75
C PHE A 99 -0.97 -2.50 -22.01
N MET A 100 -1.82 -3.33 -21.38
CA MET A 100 -1.85 -4.79 -21.57
C MET A 100 -3.19 -5.29 -22.16
N PRO A 101 -3.49 -4.96 -23.44
CA PRO A 101 -4.77 -5.30 -24.07
C PRO A 101 -5.03 -6.81 -24.23
N GLN A 102 -4.01 -7.65 -24.06
CA GLN A 102 -4.18 -9.11 -24.07
C GLN A 102 -4.84 -9.65 -22.80
N PHE A 103 -4.81 -8.90 -21.71
CA PHE A 103 -5.31 -9.34 -20.39
C PHE A 103 -6.40 -8.42 -19.82
N TYR A 104 -6.42 -7.15 -20.22
CA TYR A 104 -7.35 -6.14 -19.70
C TYR A 104 -7.89 -5.29 -20.84
N ASP A 105 -9.13 -4.85 -20.71
CA ASP A 105 -9.83 -4.01 -21.69
C ASP A 105 -9.78 -2.52 -21.32
N THR A 106 -9.17 -2.16 -20.19
CA THR A 106 -9.09 -0.78 -19.67
C THR A 106 -8.53 0.21 -20.69
N GLY A 107 -7.49 -0.17 -21.45
CA GLY A 107 -6.93 0.67 -22.53
C GLY A 107 -7.89 0.93 -23.71
N SER A 108 -8.97 0.18 -23.82
CA SER A 108 -10.05 0.39 -24.80
C SER A 108 -11.29 1.06 -24.20
N GLN A 109 -11.44 1.02 -22.87
CA GLN A 109 -12.56 1.60 -22.14
C GLN A 109 -12.32 3.06 -21.75
N TYR A 110 -11.06 3.43 -21.50
CA TYR A 110 -10.68 4.75 -21.01
C TYR A 110 -9.66 5.41 -21.94
N THR A 111 -9.81 6.71 -22.17
CA THR A 111 -8.68 7.56 -22.60
C THR A 111 -7.62 7.63 -21.49
N PRO A 112 -6.37 8.01 -21.80
CA PRO A 112 -5.32 8.12 -20.78
C PRO A 112 -5.69 9.06 -19.63
N GLU A 113 -6.38 10.17 -19.94
CA GLU A 113 -6.86 11.15 -18.97
C GLU A 113 -7.97 10.57 -18.08
N GLU A 114 -8.99 9.94 -18.67
CA GLU A 114 -10.07 9.31 -17.90
C GLU A 114 -9.55 8.19 -17.00
N TYR A 115 -8.55 7.43 -17.46
CA TYR A 115 -7.92 6.40 -16.65
C TYR A 115 -7.17 7.02 -15.46
N ALA A 116 -6.42 8.11 -15.68
CA ALA A 116 -5.74 8.82 -14.60
C ALA A 116 -6.72 9.36 -13.55
N ASP A 117 -7.84 9.93 -13.99
CA ASP A 117 -8.89 10.45 -13.10
C ASP A 117 -9.53 9.31 -12.28
N ASP A 118 -9.83 8.17 -12.90
CA ASP A 118 -10.33 6.97 -12.21
C ASP A 118 -9.34 6.42 -11.18
N LEU A 119 -8.03 6.40 -11.50
CA LEU A 119 -6.98 6.02 -10.55
C LEU A 119 -6.92 6.98 -9.37
N ILE A 120 -6.97 8.29 -9.60
CA ILE A 120 -6.94 9.30 -8.53
C ILE A 120 -8.18 9.16 -7.63
N GLN A 121 -9.36 8.97 -8.22
CA GLN A 121 -10.58 8.76 -7.48
C GLN A 121 -10.48 7.51 -6.60
N SER A 122 -10.12 6.37 -7.18
CA SER A 122 -9.99 5.09 -6.47
C SER A 122 -8.95 5.18 -5.35
N TYR A 123 -7.78 5.76 -5.62
CA TYR A 123 -6.72 5.98 -4.65
C TYR A 123 -7.18 6.85 -3.46
N THR A 124 -7.93 7.91 -3.75
CA THR A 124 -8.49 8.80 -2.73
C THR A 124 -9.50 8.06 -1.86
N GLU A 125 -10.36 7.24 -2.46
CA GLU A 125 -11.37 6.45 -1.74
C GLU A 125 -10.71 5.39 -0.84
N GLN A 126 -9.66 4.73 -1.32
CA GLN A 126 -8.91 3.72 -0.56
C GLN A 126 -8.15 4.28 0.65
N LEU A 127 -7.88 5.59 0.68
CA LEU A 127 -7.18 6.27 1.77
C LEU A 127 -8.10 6.88 2.84
N ARG A 128 -9.42 6.87 2.61
CA ARG A 128 -10.41 7.38 3.58
C ARG A 128 -10.69 6.37 4.68
#